data_AF-A0A418RM49-F1
#
_entry.id   AF-A0A418RM49-F1
#
_cell.length_a   1.000
_cell.length_b   1.000
_cell.length_c   1.000
_cell.angle_alpha   90.00
_cell.angle_beta   90.00
_cell.angle_gamma   90.00
#
_symmetry.space_group_name_H-M   'P 1'
#
loop_
_entity.id
_entity.type
_entity.pdbx_description
1 polymer ?
#
loop_
_entity_poly.entity_id
_entity_poly.type
_entity_poly.pdbx_seq_one_letter_code
_entity_poly.pdbx_strand_id
1 'polypeptide(L)'
;MSLLEHLKKEGDLVDVYSENFFGRQPSIADDPHAPFSKDTLEEIDYLESEPEEEKKPKNHLLFIFLDAYKRDVIDKIQEIYPPLKRIFSAGHAPDFLLLNLYSQQMLCVGFGRKNRLFIIDAKTAKPINYFRSATSADYEYMGIFTDHDINEAVNDFLTALSELSHFMFEYDQLPGNEDMISVAIDAGPSEDGFYYIEDNELGYTEVEINDLLNQCNDFQAGEDKAMKMIKIFFPQCERGELNAGDY
;
A
#
# COMPACT_ATOMS: atom_id res chain seq x y z
N MET A 1 -6.49 26.84 9.32
CA MET A 1 -6.26 25.40 9.53
C MET A 1 -4.92 25.09 8.88
N SER A 2 -3.98 24.52 9.64
CA SER A 2 -2.70 24.09 9.10
C SER A 2 -2.87 22.87 8.17
N LEU A 3 -1.89 22.57 7.31
CA LEU A 3 -1.95 21.40 6.43
C LEU A 3 -2.11 20.10 7.23
N LEU A 4 -1.37 19.95 8.34
CA LEU A 4 -1.45 18.75 9.18
C LEU A 4 -2.82 18.61 9.82
N GLU A 5 -3.43 19.70 10.31
CA GLU A 5 -4.81 19.67 10.83
C GLU A 5 -5.82 19.24 9.76
N HIS A 6 -5.64 19.72 8.52
CA HIS A 6 -6.49 19.34 7.41
C HIS A 6 -6.34 17.85 7.08
N LEU A 7 -5.11 17.36 6.91
CA LEU A 7 -4.83 15.95 6.64
C LEU A 7 -5.37 15.03 7.75
N LYS A 8 -5.20 15.40 9.03
CA LYS A 8 -5.77 14.64 10.16
C LYS A 8 -7.29 14.58 10.10
N LYS A 9 -7.93 15.69 9.75
CA LYS A 9 -9.40 15.77 9.67
C LYS A 9 -9.96 14.89 8.56
N GLU A 10 -9.28 14.84 7.40
CA GLU A 10 -9.71 14.03 6.25
C GLU A 10 -9.30 12.55 6.38
N GLY A 11 -8.54 12.18 7.42
CA GLY A 11 -8.03 10.82 7.61
C GLY A 11 -6.80 10.48 6.75
N ASP A 12 -6.21 11.46 6.09
CA ASP A 12 -5.08 11.29 5.18
C ASP A 12 -3.72 11.39 5.88
N LEU A 13 -3.69 11.62 7.20
CA LEU A 13 -2.49 11.56 8.02
C LEU A 13 -2.66 10.57 9.17
N VAL A 14 -1.77 9.60 9.24
CA VAL A 14 -1.62 8.66 10.34
C VAL A 14 -0.34 8.97 11.09
N ASP A 15 -0.46 9.20 12.39
CA ASP A 15 0.65 9.22 13.33
C ASP A 15 0.80 7.81 13.91
N VAL A 16 1.76 7.06 13.38
CA VAL A 16 1.98 5.66 13.74
C VAL A 16 2.47 5.64 15.19
N TYR A 17 1.91 4.72 15.96
CA TYR A 17 2.07 4.63 17.41
C TYR A 17 1.35 5.68 18.28
N SER A 18 0.47 6.49 17.69
CA SER A 18 -0.41 7.37 18.46
C SER A 18 -1.58 6.63 19.12
N GLU A 19 -2.15 7.22 20.17
CA GLU A 19 -3.40 6.74 20.79
C GLU A 19 -4.53 6.63 19.77
N ASN A 20 -4.59 7.57 18.81
CA ASN A 20 -5.60 7.53 17.76
C ASN A 20 -5.40 6.30 16.84
N PHE A 21 -4.15 6.02 16.43
CA PHE A 21 -3.84 4.86 15.60
C PHE A 21 -4.20 3.54 16.26
N PHE A 22 -3.88 3.35 17.55
CA PHE A 22 -4.19 2.11 18.28
C PHE A 22 -5.64 2.03 18.74
N GLY A 23 -6.27 3.16 19.09
CA GLY A 23 -7.66 3.19 19.58
C GLY A 23 -8.71 2.71 18.57
N ARG A 24 -8.36 2.69 17.27
CA ARG A 24 -9.19 2.16 16.18
C ARG A 24 -8.93 0.69 15.85
N GLN A 25 -7.92 0.07 16.44
CA GLN A 25 -7.57 -1.34 16.20
C GLN A 25 -8.42 -2.25 17.10
N PRO A 26 -8.65 -3.52 16.71
CA PRO A 26 -9.27 -4.50 17.60
C PRO A 26 -8.44 -4.73 18.86
N SER A 27 -9.04 -5.33 19.89
CA SER A 27 -8.27 -5.89 21.00
C SER A 27 -7.77 -7.28 20.63
N ILE A 28 -6.77 -7.80 21.34
CA ILE A 28 -6.27 -9.18 21.19
C ILE A 28 -7.42 -10.18 21.42
N ALA A 29 -8.37 -9.85 22.29
CA ALA A 29 -9.53 -10.69 22.55
C ALA A 29 -10.54 -10.70 21.39
N ASP A 30 -10.65 -9.58 20.65
CA ASP A 30 -11.55 -9.45 19.49
C ASP A 30 -10.93 -10.11 18.25
N ASP A 31 -9.64 -9.90 18.02
CA ASP A 31 -8.88 -10.50 16.91
C ASP A 31 -7.43 -10.78 17.34
N PRO A 32 -7.10 -12.02 17.76
CA PRO A 32 -5.75 -12.39 18.20
C PRO A 32 -4.74 -12.45 17.05
N HIS A 33 -5.20 -12.33 15.80
CA HIS A 33 -4.36 -12.32 14.60
C HIS A 33 -4.28 -10.94 13.96
N ALA A 34 -4.85 -9.90 14.59
CA ALA A 34 -4.69 -8.54 14.13
C ALA A 34 -3.21 -8.13 14.22
N PRO A 35 -2.64 -7.54 13.16
CA PRO A 35 -1.23 -7.13 13.15
C PRO A 35 -0.96 -5.98 14.14
N PHE A 36 -1.99 -5.19 14.45
CA PHE A 36 -1.95 -4.17 15.49
C PHE A 36 -3.14 -4.36 16.43
N SER A 37 -2.90 -4.17 17.73
CA SER A 37 -3.94 -4.21 18.75
C SER A 37 -3.93 -2.95 19.59
N LYS A 38 -5.11 -2.51 20.06
CA LYS A 38 -5.21 -1.43 21.03
C LYS A 38 -4.43 -1.71 22.33
N ASP A 39 -4.27 -2.99 22.68
CA ASP A 39 -3.57 -3.43 23.90
C ASP A 39 -2.06 -3.17 23.82
N THR A 40 -1.50 -3.05 22.61
CA THR A 40 -0.07 -2.78 22.40
C THR A 40 0.35 -1.39 22.90
N LEU A 41 -0.59 -0.46 23.08
CA LEU A 41 -0.28 0.88 23.57
C LEU A 41 0.36 0.88 24.97
N GLU A 42 -0.02 -0.06 25.84
CA GLU A 42 0.57 -0.17 27.18
C GLU A 42 2.06 -0.58 27.13
N GLU A 43 2.42 -1.47 26.20
CA GLU A 43 3.81 -1.87 25.97
C GLU A 43 4.65 -0.70 25.45
N ILE A 44 4.06 0.13 24.58
CA ILE A 44 4.70 1.34 24.04
C ILE A 44 4.95 2.36 25.13
N ASP A 45 3.95 2.59 26.00
CA ASP A 45 4.07 3.46 27.17
C ASP A 45 5.16 2.97 28.11
N TYR A 46 5.24 1.65 28.32
CA TYR A 46 6.27 1.03 29.13
C TYR A 46 7.66 1.28 28.54
N LEU A 47 7.87 0.99 27.25
CA LEU A 47 9.14 1.21 26.55
C LEU A 47 9.62 2.67 26.63
N GLU A 48 8.71 3.65 26.50
CA GLU A 48 9.08 5.07 26.62
C GLU A 48 9.38 5.52 28.05
N SER A 49 8.90 4.78 29.05
CA SER A 49 9.11 5.10 30.47
C SER A 49 10.44 4.59 31.02
N GLU A 50 11.09 3.64 30.34
CA GLU A 50 12.33 3.00 30.76
C GLU A 50 13.54 3.78 30.20
N PRO A 51 14.30 4.54 31.03
CA PRO A 51 15.37 5.41 30.55
C PRO A 51 16.60 4.68 30.00
N GLU A 52 16.70 3.36 30.23
CA GLU A 52 17.77 2.51 29.70
C GLU A 52 17.45 1.95 28.31
N GLU A 53 16.18 1.97 27.89
CA GLU A 53 15.77 1.59 26.53
C GLU A 53 16.07 2.76 25.56
N GLU A 54 16.82 2.48 24.48
CA GLU A 54 17.07 3.49 23.44
C GLU A 54 15.85 3.73 22.54
N LYS A 55 14.81 2.88 22.64
CA LYS A 55 13.64 2.89 21.76
C LYS A 55 12.61 3.94 22.15
N LYS A 56 12.22 4.78 21.19
CA LYS A 56 11.22 5.85 21.36
C LYS A 56 10.13 5.77 20.28
N PRO A 57 9.18 4.82 20.42
CA PRO A 57 8.23 4.51 19.36
C PRO A 57 7.25 5.64 18.99
N LYS A 58 6.93 6.60 19.86
CA LYS A 58 5.92 7.63 19.52
C LYS A 58 6.49 8.82 18.77
N ASN A 59 5.59 9.56 18.13
CA ASN A 59 5.82 10.90 17.56
C ASN A 59 6.93 10.99 16.50
N HIS A 60 7.21 9.89 15.78
CA HIS A 60 8.30 9.87 14.81
C HIS A 60 7.89 9.37 13.43
N LEU A 61 6.96 8.41 13.32
CA LEU A 61 6.51 7.87 12.03
C LEU A 61 5.16 8.46 11.63
N LEU A 62 5.15 9.21 10.54
CA LEU A 62 3.95 9.81 9.96
C LEU A 62 3.72 9.26 8.56
N PHE A 63 2.56 8.65 8.32
CA PHE A 63 2.16 8.18 6.99
C PHE A 63 1.09 9.12 6.45
N ILE A 64 1.25 9.55 5.20
CA ILE A 64 0.33 10.45 4.52
C ILE A 64 -0.20 9.75 3.28
N PHE A 65 -1.51 9.71 3.10
CA PHE A 65 -2.16 9.30 1.86
C PHE A 65 -2.34 10.51 0.94
N LEU A 66 -1.94 10.35 -0.32
CA LEU A 66 -2.00 11.38 -1.34
C LEU A 66 -3.07 11.03 -2.37
N ASP A 67 -4.31 11.41 -2.05
CA ASP A 67 -5.41 11.33 -2.99
C ASP A 67 -5.15 12.25 -4.21
N ALA A 68 -5.05 11.64 -5.39
CA ALA A 68 -4.79 12.35 -6.65
C ALA A 68 -5.88 13.38 -7.02
N TYR A 69 -7.07 13.26 -6.44
CA TYR A 69 -8.19 14.21 -6.60
C TYR A 69 -8.07 15.42 -5.66
N LYS A 70 -7.28 15.33 -4.57
CA LYS A 70 -7.02 16.43 -3.61
C LYS A 70 -5.82 17.29 -4.04
N ARG A 71 -5.91 17.90 -5.23
CA ARG A 71 -4.79 18.65 -5.83
C ARG A 71 -4.28 19.80 -4.99
N ASP A 72 -5.16 20.48 -4.25
CA ASP A 72 -4.74 21.58 -3.37
C ASP A 72 -3.86 21.12 -2.20
N VAL A 73 -4.05 19.88 -1.73
CA VAL A 73 -3.21 19.25 -0.71
C VAL A 73 -1.85 18.94 -1.29
N ILE A 74 -1.82 18.32 -2.48
CA ILE A 74 -0.58 18.00 -3.20
C ILE A 74 0.26 19.26 -3.46
N ASP A 75 -0.37 20.33 -3.98
CA ASP A 75 0.30 21.59 -4.27
C ASP A 75 0.92 22.21 -3.00
N LYS A 76 0.17 22.24 -1.88
CA LYS A 76 0.67 22.72 -0.59
C LYS A 76 1.86 21.90 -0.08
N ILE A 77 1.79 20.57 -0.19
CA ILE A 77 2.90 19.69 0.21
C ILE A 77 4.15 20.00 -0.61
N GLN A 78 4.02 20.19 -1.92
CA GLN A 78 5.12 20.56 -2.81
C GLN A 78 5.67 21.97 -2.57
N GLU A 79 4.86 22.90 -2.08
CA GLU A 79 5.31 24.23 -1.65
C GLU A 79 6.14 24.14 -0.37
N ILE A 80 5.72 23.33 0.60
CA ILE A 80 6.41 23.13 1.87
C ILE A 80 7.72 22.35 1.67
N TYR A 81 7.71 21.33 0.81
CA TYR A 81 8.88 20.52 0.52
C TYR A 81 9.16 20.48 -1.01
N PRO A 82 9.83 21.52 -1.54
CA PRO A 82 10.10 21.66 -2.98
C PRO A 82 10.75 20.47 -3.69
N PRO A 83 11.59 19.62 -3.06
CA PRO A 83 12.13 18.42 -3.73
C PRO A 83 11.06 17.50 -4.32
N LEU A 84 9.84 17.47 -3.77
CA LEU A 84 8.73 16.63 -4.25
C LEU A 84 8.25 17.02 -5.65
N LYS A 85 8.40 18.29 -6.05
CA LYS A 85 7.99 18.75 -7.38
C LYS A 85 8.63 17.92 -8.49
N ARG A 86 9.92 17.60 -8.33
CA ARG A 86 10.65 16.76 -9.30
C ARG A 86 10.07 15.35 -9.36
N ILE A 87 9.79 14.74 -8.22
CA ILE A 87 9.29 13.35 -8.13
C ILE A 87 7.91 13.26 -8.76
N PHE A 88 7.00 14.16 -8.41
CA PHE A 88 5.62 14.18 -8.91
C PHE A 88 5.53 14.51 -10.40
N SER A 89 6.56 15.15 -10.97
CA SER A 89 6.65 15.43 -12.41
C SER A 89 7.29 14.32 -13.24
N ALA A 90 7.89 13.31 -12.61
CA ALA A 90 8.69 12.30 -13.30
C ALA A 90 7.89 11.08 -13.80
N GLY A 91 6.60 10.99 -13.45
CA GLY A 91 5.73 9.86 -13.77
C GLY A 91 4.45 9.92 -12.97
N HIS A 92 3.94 8.76 -12.55
CA HIS A 92 2.84 8.70 -11.58
C HIS A 92 3.26 9.39 -10.27
N ALA A 93 2.34 10.18 -9.70
CA ALA A 93 2.60 10.79 -8.40
C ALA A 93 2.67 9.69 -7.32
N PRO A 94 3.43 9.88 -6.23
CA PRO A 94 3.36 8.98 -5.08
C PRO A 94 1.94 8.96 -4.52
N ASP A 95 1.45 7.77 -4.17
CA ASP A 95 0.18 7.57 -3.47
C ASP A 95 0.35 7.79 -1.96
N PHE A 96 1.57 7.65 -1.44
CA PHE A 96 1.88 7.82 -0.03
C PHE A 96 3.19 8.57 0.20
N LEU A 97 3.26 9.30 1.32
CA LEU A 97 4.51 9.76 1.91
C LEU A 97 4.68 9.13 3.28
N LEU A 98 5.82 8.48 3.51
CA LEU A 98 6.19 7.95 4.83
C LEU A 98 7.34 8.80 5.36
N LEU A 99 7.13 9.44 6.51
CA LEU A 99 8.10 10.34 7.12
C LEU A 99 8.59 9.71 8.42
N ASN A 100 9.90 9.68 8.61
CA ASN A 100 10.50 9.46 9.92
C ASN A 100 11.13 10.77 10.42
N LEU A 101 10.58 11.34 11.49
CA LEU A 101 11.00 12.63 12.04
C LEU A 101 12.33 12.56 12.80
N TYR A 102 12.70 11.39 13.33
CA TYR A 102 13.98 11.20 14.01
C TYR A 102 15.13 11.09 13.04
N SER A 103 15.00 10.26 12.00
CA SER A 103 16.02 10.15 10.95
C SER A 103 15.94 11.28 9.91
N GLN A 104 14.87 12.07 9.93
CA GLN A 104 14.57 13.13 8.95
C GLN A 104 14.54 12.61 7.51
N GLN A 105 14.13 11.36 7.33
CA GLN A 105 13.96 10.73 6.04
C GLN A 105 12.49 10.78 5.62
N MET A 106 12.25 10.84 4.31
CA MET A 106 10.91 10.79 3.72
C MET A 106 10.95 9.89 2.50
N LEU A 107 10.07 8.88 2.49
CA LEU A 107 9.85 7.99 1.37
C LEU A 107 8.61 8.42 0.60
N CYS A 108 8.75 8.56 -0.71
CA CYS A 108 7.66 8.65 -1.67
C CYS A 108 7.35 7.25 -2.16
N VAL A 109 6.13 6.76 -1.92
CA VAL A 109 5.71 5.40 -2.25
C VAL A 109 4.46 5.46 -3.14
N GLY A 110 4.37 4.59 -4.13
CA GLY A 110 3.17 4.48 -4.94
C GLY A 110 3.26 3.43 -6.03
N PHE A 111 2.24 3.33 -6.84
CA PHE A 111 2.18 2.45 -8.00
C PHE A 111 2.41 3.24 -9.29
N GLY A 112 3.36 2.77 -10.09
CA GLY A 112 3.61 3.29 -11.42
C GLY A 112 2.92 2.43 -12.48
N ARG A 113 3.36 2.61 -13.74
CA ARG A 113 2.91 1.85 -14.90
C ARG A 113 2.75 0.34 -14.62
N LYS A 114 1.60 -0.23 -15.01
CA LYS A 114 1.24 -1.64 -14.74
C LYS A 114 1.26 -1.99 -13.25
N ASN A 115 0.81 -1.05 -12.44
CA ASN A 115 0.69 -1.19 -10.98
C ASN A 115 1.99 -1.58 -10.26
N ARG A 116 3.16 -1.24 -10.84
CA ARG A 116 4.46 -1.57 -10.24
C ARG A 116 4.77 -0.65 -9.08
N LEU A 117 4.99 -1.21 -7.89
CA LEU A 117 5.43 -0.47 -6.72
C LEU A 117 6.76 0.26 -6.99
N PHE A 118 6.81 1.53 -6.62
CA PHE A 118 8.03 2.31 -6.51
C PHE A 118 8.17 2.91 -5.12
N ILE A 119 9.42 3.03 -4.68
CA ILE A 119 9.81 3.69 -3.44
C ILE A 119 10.98 4.61 -3.79
N ILE A 120 10.87 5.89 -3.44
CA ILE A 120 11.85 6.92 -3.79
C ILE A 120 12.17 7.74 -2.55
N ASP A 121 13.44 7.96 -2.25
CA ASP A 121 13.83 8.96 -1.24
C ASP A 121 13.47 10.37 -1.76
N ALA A 122 12.61 11.07 -1.01
CA ALA A 122 12.11 12.39 -1.36
C ALA A 122 13.23 13.43 -1.53
N LYS A 123 14.33 13.28 -0.78
CA LYS A 123 15.44 14.25 -0.78
C LYS A 123 16.34 14.10 -1.99
N THR A 124 16.74 12.88 -2.32
CA THR A 124 17.69 12.62 -3.42
C THR A 124 17.01 12.25 -4.74
N ALA A 125 15.70 11.96 -4.72
CA ALA A 125 14.94 11.39 -5.82
C ALA A 125 15.52 10.06 -6.35
N LYS A 126 16.26 9.33 -5.50
CA LYS A 126 16.81 8.02 -5.85
C LYS A 126 15.79 6.93 -5.51
N PRO A 127 15.63 5.92 -6.38
CA PRO A 127 14.83 4.75 -6.04
C PRO A 127 15.49 3.99 -4.89
N ILE A 128 14.66 3.47 -3.98
CA ILE A 128 15.06 2.58 -2.90
C ILE A 128 14.52 1.19 -3.23
N ASN A 129 15.41 0.22 -3.38
CA ASN A 129 14.98 -1.16 -3.59
C ASN A 129 14.76 -1.82 -2.23
N TYR A 130 13.50 -2.03 -1.84
CA TYR A 130 13.18 -2.66 -0.56
C TYR A 130 13.12 -4.20 -0.63
N PHE A 131 12.74 -4.74 -1.79
CA PHE A 131 12.50 -6.18 -1.98
C PHE A 131 13.64 -6.89 -2.71
N ARG A 132 13.35 -7.82 -3.64
CA ARG A 132 14.24 -8.80 -4.29
C ARG A 132 15.53 -8.26 -4.94
N SER A 133 15.78 -6.96 -4.95
CA SER A 133 16.97 -6.31 -5.53
C SER A 133 17.58 -5.23 -4.62
N ALA A 134 17.32 -5.30 -3.31
CA ALA A 134 17.92 -4.41 -2.32
C ALA A 134 19.45 -4.53 -2.29
N THR A 135 20.12 -3.38 -2.34
CA THR A 135 21.56 -3.27 -2.15
C THR A 135 21.89 -3.10 -0.66
N SER A 136 23.17 -3.24 -0.28
CA SER A 136 23.61 -2.93 1.09
C SER A 136 23.26 -1.50 1.50
N ALA A 137 23.31 -0.56 0.56
CA ALA A 137 22.95 0.83 0.81
C ALA A 137 21.44 1.01 1.04
N ASP A 138 20.60 0.24 0.37
CA ASP A 138 19.15 0.23 0.61
C ASP A 138 18.83 -0.29 2.02
N TYR A 139 19.48 -1.38 2.43
CA TYR A 139 19.32 -1.93 3.78
C TYR A 139 19.80 -0.97 4.88
N GLU A 140 20.95 -0.32 4.69
CA GLU A 140 21.44 0.70 5.63
C GLU A 140 20.47 1.88 5.72
N TYR A 141 20.01 2.40 4.58
CA TYR A 141 19.06 3.49 4.53
C TYR A 141 17.76 3.16 5.27
N MET A 142 17.21 1.96 5.02
CA MET A 142 15.97 1.51 5.62
C MET A 142 16.13 1.14 7.09
N GLY A 143 17.27 0.58 7.50
CA GLY A 143 17.58 0.33 8.91
C GLY A 143 17.57 1.62 9.73
N ILE A 144 18.12 2.71 9.19
CA ILE A 144 18.03 4.04 9.81
C ILE A 144 16.57 4.54 9.83
N PHE A 145 15.81 4.27 8.75
CA PHE A 145 14.41 4.68 8.64
C PHE A 145 13.49 3.96 9.64
N THR A 146 13.81 2.73 10.03
CA THR A 146 12.94 1.88 10.87
C THR A 146 13.51 1.62 12.27
N ASP A 147 14.56 2.35 12.70
CA ASP A 147 15.29 2.08 13.95
C ASP A 147 14.38 2.06 15.20
N HIS A 148 13.33 2.87 15.21
CA HIS A 148 12.34 2.97 16.29
C HIS A 148 10.96 2.41 15.91
N ASP A 149 10.85 1.72 14.78
CA ASP A 149 9.62 1.08 14.29
C ASP A 149 9.43 -0.29 14.94
N ILE A 150 9.08 -0.29 16.23
CA ILE A 150 9.10 -1.49 17.09
C ILE A 150 8.15 -2.62 16.68
N ASN A 151 7.07 -2.32 15.96
CA ASN A 151 6.10 -3.27 15.44
C ASN A 151 6.17 -3.40 13.92
N GLU A 152 7.28 -3.00 13.30
CA GLU A 152 7.53 -3.16 11.87
C GLU A 152 6.45 -2.56 10.96
N ALA A 153 5.81 -1.46 11.39
CA ALA A 153 4.69 -0.86 10.68
C ALA A 153 5.04 -0.43 9.25
N VAL A 154 6.27 0.04 9.03
CA VAL A 154 6.80 0.35 7.69
C VAL A 154 6.91 -0.91 6.85
N ASN A 155 7.45 -2.00 7.41
CA ASN A 155 7.62 -3.27 6.69
C ASN A 155 6.27 -3.89 6.32
N ASP A 156 5.33 -3.95 7.28
CA ASP A 156 3.98 -4.47 7.06
C ASP A 156 3.25 -3.69 5.96
N PHE A 157 3.31 -2.35 6.02
CA PHE A 157 2.66 -1.50 5.03
C PHE A 157 3.29 -1.64 3.64
N LEU A 158 4.62 -1.60 3.53
CA LEU A 158 5.31 -1.77 2.25
C LEU A 158 5.11 -3.17 1.67
N THR A 159 5.09 -4.21 2.52
CA THR A 159 4.82 -5.58 2.10
C THR A 159 3.42 -5.71 1.55
N ALA A 160 2.41 -5.15 2.22
CA ALA A 160 1.04 -5.13 1.72
C ALA A 160 0.94 -4.40 0.36
N LEU A 161 1.62 -3.26 0.19
CA LEU A 161 1.67 -2.58 -1.10
C LEU A 161 2.35 -3.43 -2.18
N SER A 162 3.41 -4.17 -1.84
CA SER A 162 4.08 -5.07 -2.78
C SER A 162 3.23 -6.27 -3.16
N GLU A 163 2.49 -6.85 -2.22
CA GLU A 163 1.53 -7.93 -2.48
C GLU A 163 0.41 -7.42 -3.38
N LEU A 164 -0.18 -6.26 -3.06
CA LEU A 164 -1.21 -5.63 -3.88
C LEU A 164 -0.71 -5.37 -5.30
N SER A 165 0.49 -4.79 -5.45
CA SER A 165 1.14 -4.56 -6.75
C SER A 165 1.25 -5.85 -7.58
N HIS A 166 1.64 -6.95 -6.94
CA HIS A 166 1.74 -8.25 -7.61
C HIS A 166 0.37 -8.75 -8.06
N PHE A 167 -0.62 -8.79 -7.17
CA PHE A 167 -1.95 -9.31 -7.51
C PHE A 167 -2.67 -8.45 -8.56
N MET A 168 -2.57 -7.13 -8.46
CA MET A 168 -3.10 -6.22 -9.49
C MET A 168 -2.44 -6.48 -10.86
N PHE A 169 -1.11 -6.64 -10.87
CA PHE A 169 -0.40 -6.94 -12.11
C PHE A 169 -0.84 -8.27 -12.74
N GLU A 170 -0.90 -9.35 -11.95
CA GLU A 170 -1.30 -10.67 -12.45
C GLU A 170 -2.77 -10.68 -12.89
N TYR A 171 -3.66 -10.02 -12.14
CA TYR A 171 -5.07 -9.85 -12.51
C TYR A 171 -5.21 -9.12 -13.85
N ASP A 172 -4.47 -8.03 -14.05
CA ASP A 172 -4.47 -7.27 -15.30
C ASP A 172 -3.87 -8.04 -16.50
N GLN A 173 -3.18 -9.16 -16.28
CA GLN A 173 -2.71 -10.05 -17.36
C GLN A 173 -3.74 -11.11 -17.76
N LEU A 174 -4.85 -11.25 -17.02
CA LEU A 174 -5.89 -12.21 -17.35
C LEU A 174 -6.64 -11.80 -18.64
N PRO A 175 -7.12 -12.78 -19.42
CA PRO A 175 -7.83 -12.54 -20.68
C PRO A 175 -9.19 -11.85 -20.52
N GLY A 176 -9.69 -11.71 -19.28
CA GLY A 176 -10.95 -11.07 -18.94
C GLY A 176 -11.07 -11.00 -17.41
N ASN A 177 -12.05 -10.22 -16.93
CA ASN A 177 -12.40 -10.19 -15.52
C ASN A 177 -13.37 -11.34 -15.16
N GLU A 178 -13.68 -11.48 -13.87
CA GLU A 178 -14.57 -12.53 -13.35
C GLU A 178 -15.93 -12.55 -14.07
N ASP A 179 -16.53 -11.38 -14.31
CA ASP A 179 -17.83 -11.25 -14.98
C ASP A 179 -17.75 -11.78 -16.42
N MET A 180 -16.75 -11.35 -17.19
CA MET A 180 -16.57 -11.78 -18.58
C MET A 180 -16.33 -13.29 -18.69
N ILE A 181 -15.53 -13.86 -17.79
CA ILE A 181 -15.25 -15.30 -17.76
C ILE A 181 -16.52 -16.08 -17.37
N SER A 182 -17.27 -15.60 -16.38
CA SER A 182 -18.51 -16.24 -15.94
C SER A 182 -19.57 -16.24 -17.04
N VAL A 183 -19.70 -15.13 -17.78
CA VAL A 183 -20.60 -15.05 -18.95
C VAL A 183 -20.23 -16.06 -20.02
N ALA A 184 -18.93 -16.23 -20.31
CA ALA A 184 -18.45 -17.20 -21.27
C ALA A 184 -18.76 -18.64 -20.84
N ILE A 185 -18.61 -18.96 -19.55
CA ILE A 185 -18.96 -20.27 -18.99
C ILE A 185 -20.47 -20.52 -19.12
N ASP A 186 -21.30 -19.55 -18.74
CA ASP A 186 -22.76 -19.65 -18.77
C ASP A 186 -23.32 -19.80 -20.19
N ALA A 187 -22.66 -19.20 -21.19
CA ALA A 187 -23.02 -19.36 -22.60
C ALA A 187 -22.79 -20.79 -23.11
N GLY A 188 -21.95 -21.58 -22.44
CA GLY A 188 -21.54 -22.91 -22.85
C GLY A 188 -20.55 -22.91 -24.02
N PRO A 189 -20.02 -24.08 -24.39
CA PRO A 189 -19.05 -24.19 -25.47
C PRO A 189 -19.69 -23.90 -26.83
N SER A 190 -18.89 -23.35 -27.72
CA SER A 190 -19.20 -23.14 -29.13
C SER A 190 -19.32 -24.47 -29.90
N GLU A 191 -19.71 -24.43 -31.18
CA GLU A 191 -19.82 -25.61 -32.04
C GLU A 191 -18.51 -26.42 -32.17
N ASP A 192 -17.35 -25.77 -31.97
CA ASP A 192 -16.04 -26.40 -31.97
C ASP A 192 -15.59 -26.97 -30.60
N GLY A 193 -16.43 -26.83 -29.57
CA GLY A 193 -16.20 -27.35 -28.23
C GLY A 193 -15.40 -26.44 -27.30
N PHE A 194 -15.07 -25.21 -27.72
CA PHE A 194 -14.33 -24.23 -26.92
C PHE A 194 -15.22 -23.13 -26.34
N TYR A 195 -14.77 -22.51 -25.27
CA TYR A 195 -15.35 -21.33 -24.64
C TYR A 195 -14.59 -20.08 -25.08
N TYR A 196 -15.31 -18.98 -25.27
CA TYR A 196 -14.74 -17.72 -25.76
C TYR A 196 -15.11 -16.57 -24.83
N ILE A 197 -14.09 -15.83 -24.39
CA ILE A 197 -14.26 -14.62 -23.57
C ILE A 197 -14.48 -13.43 -24.52
N GLU A 198 -15.39 -12.52 -24.16
CA GLU A 198 -15.64 -11.31 -24.95
C GLU A 198 -14.34 -10.53 -25.21
N ASP A 199 -14.17 -10.01 -26.42
CA ASP A 199 -12.95 -9.33 -26.89
C ASP A 199 -11.66 -10.17 -26.91
N ASN A 200 -11.77 -11.50 -26.76
CA ASN A 200 -10.66 -12.44 -26.90
C ASN A 200 -10.96 -13.54 -27.93
N GLU A 201 -10.09 -13.68 -28.93
CA GLU A 201 -10.23 -14.66 -30.01
C GLU A 201 -9.72 -16.07 -29.63
N LEU A 202 -9.09 -16.23 -28.46
CA LEU A 202 -8.58 -17.52 -27.99
C LEU A 202 -9.74 -18.38 -27.46
N GLY A 203 -9.83 -19.61 -27.96
CA GLY A 203 -10.74 -20.62 -27.45
C GLY A 203 -10.12 -21.37 -26.28
N TYR A 204 -10.89 -21.55 -25.22
CA TYR A 204 -10.49 -22.24 -23.99
C TYR A 204 -11.27 -23.54 -23.82
N THR A 205 -10.63 -24.60 -23.36
CA THR A 205 -11.33 -25.80 -22.92
C THR A 205 -12.10 -25.54 -21.61
N GLU A 206 -13.03 -26.42 -21.27
CA GLU A 206 -13.77 -26.34 -20.00
C GLU A 206 -12.83 -26.27 -18.78
N VAL A 207 -11.72 -27.01 -18.80
CA VAL A 207 -10.73 -26.97 -17.71
C VAL A 207 -10.05 -25.62 -17.66
N GLU A 208 -9.55 -25.12 -18.79
CA GLU A 208 -8.81 -23.85 -18.85
C GLU A 208 -9.67 -22.66 -18.44
N ILE A 209 -10.94 -22.60 -18.87
CA ILE A 209 -11.81 -21.46 -18.51
C ILE A 209 -12.18 -21.47 -17.03
N ASN A 210 -12.39 -22.65 -16.43
CA ASN A 210 -12.60 -22.76 -14.98
C ASN A 210 -11.33 -22.44 -14.19
N ASP A 211 -10.15 -22.84 -14.70
CA ASP A 211 -8.86 -22.46 -14.09
C ASP A 211 -8.62 -20.95 -14.15
N LEU A 212 -9.07 -20.27 -15.20
CA LEU A 212 -9.03 -18.80 -15.28
C LEU A 212 -9.96 -18.15 -14.24
N LEU A 213 -11.18 -18.67 -14.06
CA LEU A 213 -12.10 -18.17 -13.03
C LEU A 213 -11.51 -18.34 -11.63
N ASN A 214 -10.89 -19.49 -11.35
CA ASN A 214 -10.21 -19.72 -10.08
C ASN A 214 -9.03 -18.74 -9.88
N GLN A 215 -8.25 -18.47 -10.92
CA GLN A 215 -7.17 -17.47 -10.87
C GLN A 215 -7.69 -16.06 -10.58
N CYS A 216 -8.80 -15.63 -11.19
CA CYS A 216 -9.44 -14.35 -10.86
C CYS A 216 -9.74 -14.26 -9.37
N ASN A 217 -10.38 -15.29 -8.82
CA ASN A 217 -10.78 -15.36 -7.42
C ASN A 217 -9.56 -15.35 -6.48
N ASP A 218 -8.52 -16.10 -6.82
CA ASP A 218 -7.28 -16.17 -6.03
C ASP A 218 -6.56 -14.82 -5.99
N PHE A 219 -6.45 -14.14 -7.14
CA PHE A 219 -5.84 -12.82 -7.21
C PHE A 219 -6.66 -11.77 -6.46
N GLN A 220 -7.99 -11.78 -6.61
CA GLN A 220 -8.87 -10.86 -5.89
C GLN A 220 -8.81 -11.08 -4.37
N ALA A 221 -8.78 -12.33 -3.91
CA ALA A 221 -8.58 -12.64 -2.50
C ALA A 221 -7.21 -12.15 -1.98
N GLY A 222 -6.18 -12.23 -2.82
CA GLY A 222 -4.86 -11.67 -2.55
C GLY A 222 -4.87 -10.15 -2.41
N GLU A 223 -5.53 -9.45 -3.32
CA GLU A 223 -5.73 -8.00 -3.26
C GLU A 223 -6.53 -7.59 -2.01
N ASP A 224 -7.62 -8.28 -1.70
CA ASP A 224 -8.46 -8.00 -0.53
C ASP A 224 -7.67 -8.14 0.77
N LYS A 225 -6.82 -9.17 0.87
CA LYS A 225 -5.93 -9.37 2.01
C LYS A 225 -4.91 -8.23 2.15
N ALA A 226 -4.29 -7.82 1.05
CA ALA A 226 -3.34 -6.71 1.05
C ALA A 226 -4.03 -5.38 1.41
N MET A 227 -5.21 -5.12 0.83
CA MET A 227 -6.02 -3.94 1.14
C MET A 227 -6.49 -3.92 2.60
N LYS A 228 -6.77 -5.08 3.22
CA LYS A 228 -7.07 -5.14 4.65
C LYS A 228 -5.94 -4.54 5.49
N MET A 229 -4.68 -4.83 5.17
CA MET A 229 -3.52 -4.25 5.85
C MET A 229 -3.38 -2.74 5.55
N ILE A 230 -3.55 -2.31 4.30
CA ILE A 230 -3.48 -0.88 3.95
C ILE A 230 -4.57 -0.08 4.69
N LYS A 231 -5.78 -0.63 4.79
CA LYS A 231 -6.93 -0.02 5.49
C LYS A 231 -6.72 0.10 7.01
N ILE A 232 -5.80 -0.66 7.62
CA ILE A 232 -5.38 -0.47 9.02
C ILE A 232 -4.73 0.90 9.22
N PHE A 233 -4.13 1.49 8.19
CA PHE A 233 -3.60 2.85 8.20
C PHE A 233 -4.66 3.83 7.63
N PHE A 234 -5.19 3.55 6.45
CA PHE A 234 -6.11 4.44 5.73
C PHE A 234 -7.44 3.73 5.39
N PRO A 235 -8.47 3.76 6.27
CA PRO A 235 -9.71 3.01 6.07
C PRO A 235 -10.50 3.44 4.83
N GLN A 236 -10.31 4.69 4.42
CA GLN A 236 -10.93 5.30 3.26
C GLN A 236 -10.26 4.93 1.94
N CYS A 237 -9.03 4.39 1.97
CA CYS A 237 -8.28 4.08 0.77
C CYS A 237 -8.91 2.91 0.02
N GLU A 238 -9.29 3.13 -1.22
CA GLU A 238 -9.89 2.11 -2.08
C GLU A 238 -8.92 1.64 -3.16
N ARG A 239 -9.02 0.35 -3.55
CA ARG A 239 -8.16 -0.27 -4.57
C ARG A 239 -8.12 0.55 -5.87
N GLY A 240 -9.28 1.07 -6.29
CA GLY A 240 -9.39 1.86 -7.52
C GLY A 240 -8.66 3.20 -7.48
N GLU A 241 -8.41 3.76 -6.30
CA GLU A 241 -7.64 5.01 -6.14
C GLU A 241 -6.15 4.79 -6.32
N LEU A 242 -5.68 3.56 -6.04
CA LEU A 242 -4.30 3.14 -6.18
C LEU A 242 -3.98 2.57 -7.58
N ASN A 243 -5.01 2.31 -8.40
CA ASN A 243 -4.80 1.75 -9.73
C ASN A 243 -4.22 2.81 -10.67
N ALA A 244 -2.91 2.75 -10.88
CA ALA A 244 -2.18 3.62 -11.79
C ALA A 244 -2.46 3.27 -13.27
N GLY A 245 -3.12 2.13 -13.55
CA GLY A 245 -3.47 1.69 -14.90
C GLY A 245 -2.29 1.74 -15.87
N ASP A 246 -2.55 2.34 -17.04
CA ASP A 246 -1.64 2.37 -18.19
C ASP A 246 -0.88 3.71 -18.36
N TYR A 247 -0.83 4.57 -17.32
CA TYR A 247 0.00 5.79 -17.32
C TYR A 247 1.47 5.52 -17.72
#